data_AF-R6NZV1-F1
#
_entry.id   AF-R6NZV1-F1
#
_cell.length_a   1.000
_cell.length_b   1.000
_cell.length_c   1.000
_cell.angle_alpha   90.00
_cell.angle_beta   90.00
_cell.angle_gamma   90.00
#
_symmetry.space_group_name_H-M   'P 1'
#
loop_
_entity.id
_entity.type
_entity.pdbx_description
1 polymer ?
#
loop_
_entity_poly.entity_id
_entity_poly.type
_entity_poly.pdbx_seq_one_letter_code
_entity_poly.pdbx_strand_id
1 'polypeptide(L)'
;MDIKIENGKIIFSENNIKYSFDAHGEYPRPSIMPAISVGGKHLSNRSEDIKIEKHTAVQDIAIGNNMAAWYTQEFLPDGADYKLSKKASIYIGDFSTGKEKLIYKGECYGDLCFYENDLFFNIGNKVAVYHLNSGESEVLFKHSGIKKSGIDLHITPKRIFFQHWTHSNNNTMWYDRETQKLINPHFDGSVMFFLDDETIIYKGLNHTWIYDTNSMKKKCFFSNKDRNKIIEMVGMFFDIPKEHINKYTSSWTKIELNGFENGRLYFKCFLDYFEESSSFEDDQRNCHSLGLPSIAQTQISCDLSGKNIIIEADKSDIVIEEKPYNTLHMEKFDFTMVTKKAFRDKQEINE
;
A
#
# COMPACT_ATOMS: atom_id res chain seq x y z
N MET A 1 15.08 8.04 10.64
CA MET A 1 14.71 8.48 12.00
C MET A 1 13.99 7.39 12.79
N ASP A 2 14.44 7.09 14.01
CA ASP A 2 13.78 6.23 15.01
C ASP A 2 12.86 7.07 15.90
N ILE A 3 11.67 6.54 16.25
CA ILE A 3 10.65 7.25 17.02
C ILE A 3 10.18 6.39 18.19
N LYS A 4 10.24 6.93 19.40
CA LYS A 4 9.85 6.23 20.63
C LYS A 4 8.96 7.10 21.50
N ILE A 5 8.01 6.49 22.20
CA ILE A 5 7.23 7.16 23.25
C ILE A 5 7.49 6.44 24.56
N GLU A 6 8.12 7.13 25.50
CA GLU A 6 8.46 6.59 26.81
C GLU A 6 8.45 7.71 27.86
N ASN A 7 8.10 7.38 29.10
CA ASN A 7 8.11 8.33 30.23
C ASN A 7 7.35 9.64 29.95
N GLY A 8 6.24 9.57 29.19
CA GLY A 8 5.43 10.73 28.81
C GLY A 8 6.04 11.64 27.74
N LYS A 9 7.16 11.24 27.15
CA LYS A 9 7.86 11.96 26.08
C LYS A 9 7.76 11.23 24.77
N ILE A 10 7.70 11.99 23.68
CA ILE A 10 7.94 11.50 22.33
C ILE A 10 9.39 11.86 21.96
N ILE A 11 10.15 10.88 21.50
CA ILE A 11 11.59 10.98 21.27
C ILE A 11 11.87 10.62 19.82
N PHE A 12 12.58 11.52 19.13
CA PHE A 12 13.01 11.38 17.74
C PHE A 12 14.54 11.25 17.73
N SER A 13 15.06 10.17 17.17
CA SER A 13 16.49 9.89 17.14
C SER A 13 17.00 9.66 15.72
N GLU A 14 18.03 10.39 15.32
CA GLU A 14 18.71 10.21 14.04
C GLU A 14 20.19 10.63 14.15
N ASN A 15 21.10 9.80 13.64
CA ASN A 15 22.54 10.11 13.59
C ASN A 15 23.13 10.61 14.93
N ASN A 16 22.75 9.96 16.05
CA ASN A 16 23.10 10.32 17.44
C ASN A 16 22.53 11.65 17.96
N ILE A 17 21.69 12.34 17.19
CA ILE A 17 20.93 13.51 17.64
C ILE A 17 19.59 13.02 18.19
N LYS A 18 19.17 13.58 19.32
CA LYS A 18 17.88 13.28 19.97
C LYS A 18 17.08 14.56 20.17
N TYR A 19 15.85 14.55 19.70
CA TYR A 19 14.84 15.56 19.99
C TYR A 19 13.76 14.94 20.87
N SER A 20 13.21 15.71 21.81
CA SER A 20 12.18 15.22 22.71
C SER A 20 11.16 16.30 23.02
N PHE A 21 9.88 15.91 22.99
CA PHE A 21 8.74 16.76 23.31
C PHE A 21 7.79 16.03 24.26
N ASP A 22 6.83 16.74 24.85
CA ASP A 22 5.79 16.10 25.65
C ASP A 22 4.88 15.30 24.73
N ALA A 23 4.69 14.00 25.01
CA ALA A 23 3.84 13.18 24.14
C ALA A 23 2.35 13.56 24.26
N HIS A 24 1.96 14.16 25.40
CA HIS A 24 0.56 14.46 25.77
C HIS A 24 -0.38 13.24 25.72
N GLY A 25 0.21 12.05 25.73
CA GLY A 25 -0.46 10.76 25.59
C GLY A 25 0.53 9.61 25.78
N GLU A 26 -0.01 8.43 26.06
CA GLU A 26 0.75 7.20 26.19
C GLU A 26 1.12 6.62 24.81
N TYR A 27 2.05 5.66 24.80
CA TYR A 27 2.34 4.85 23.62
C TYR A 27 1.06 4.08 23.21
N PRO A 28 0.73 4.00 21.90
CA PRO A 28 -0.44 3.26 21.44
C PRO A 28 -0.36 1.80 21.86
N ARG A 29 -1.37 1.32 22.61
CA ARG A 29 -1.35 -0.05 23.14
C ARG A 29 -1.48 -1.06 21.97
N PRO A 30 -0.60 -2.09 21.88
CA PRO A 30 -0.50 -2.98 20.72
C PRO A 30 -1.79 -3.71 20.29
N SER A 31 -2.82 -3.74 21.13
CA SER A 31 -4.10 -4.39 20.85
C SER A 31 -5.14 -3.49 20.14
N ILE A 32 -4.80 -2.27 19.72
CA ILE A 32 -5.78 -1.24 19.28
C ILE A 32 -5.74 -0.94 17.76
N MET A 33 -4.78 -1.48 17.01
CA MET A 33 -4.79 -1.39 15.55
C MET A 33 -4.94 -2.76 14.89
N PRO A 34 -6.19 -3.12 14.53
CA PRO A 34 -6.49 -3.46 13.16
C PRO A 34 -7.37 -2.35 12.56
N ALA A 35 -7.24 -2.14 11.25
CA ALA A 35 -8.05 -1.25 10.41
C ALA A 35 -9.37 -0.83 11.07
N ILE A 36 -9.53 0.47 11.36
CA ILE A 36 -10.68 1.03 12.08
C ILE A 36 -11.97 0.42 11.53
N SER A 37 -12.62 -0.41 12.34
CA SER A 37 -13.84 -1.07 11.92
C SER A 37 -14.89 -0.03 11.57
N VAL A 38 -15.65 -0.30 10.53
CA VAL A 38 -16.76 0.54 10.05
C VAL A 38 -17.71 0.80 11.22
N GLY A 39 -17.62 2.00 11.83
CA GLY A 39 -18.42 2.38 13.00
C GLY A 39 -17.64 2.89 14.22
N GLY A 40 -16.29 2.85 14.21
CA GLY A 40 -15.47 3.41 15.30
C GLY A 40 -15.42 2.53 16.56
N LYS A 41 -15.73 1.23 16.42
CA LYS A 41 -15.44 0.22 17.45
C LYS A 41 -14.07 -0.38 17.16
N HIS A 42 -13.20 -0.42 18.17
CA HIS A 42 -11.93 -1.15 18.06
C HIS A 42 -12.15 -2.59 18.51
N LEU A 43 -11.81 -3.56 17.67
CA LEU A 43 -11.71 -4.95 18.09
C LEU A 43 -10.37 -5.11 18.81
N SER A 44 -10.39 -5.23 20.13
CA SER A 44 -9.17 -5.44 20.89
C SER A 44 -8.83 -6.93 20.98
N ASN A 45 -7.70 -7.36 20.40
CA ASN A 45 -7.08 -8.66 20.72
C ASN A 45 -6.35 -8.53 22.08
N ARG A 46 -7.08 -8.18 23.14
CA ARG A 46 -6.51 -7.96 24.47
C ARG A 46 -6.55 -9.25 25.30
N SER A 47 -5.58 -9.38 26.20
CA SER A 47 -5.69 -10.34 27.32
C SER A 47 -6.87 -9.93 28.22
N GLU A 48 -7.60 -10.92 28.74
CA GLU A 48 -8.76 -10.72 29.63
C GLU A 48 -8.40 -9.91 30.89
N ASP A 49 -7.13 -9.92 31.30
CA ASP A 49 -6.63 -9.26 32.51
C ASP A 49 -6.43 -7.73 32.37
N ILE A 50 -6.48 -7.17 31.15
CA ILE A 50 -6.28 -5.74 30.94
C ILE A 50 -7.59 -5.00 31.23
N LYS A 51 -7.65 -4.26 32.34
CA LYS A 51 -8.78 -3.39 32.67
C LYS A 51 -8.92 -2.25 31.65
N ILE A 52 -10.14 -2.04 31.15
CA ILE A 52 -10.46 -0.93 30.25
C ILE A 52 -10.64 0.33 31.07
N GLU A 53 -9.75 1.29 30.85
CA GLU A 53 -9.75 2.57 31.54
C GLU A 53 -9.56 3.70 30.54
N LYS A 54 -10.19 4.84 30.85
CA LYS A 54 -10.01 6.05 30.07
C LYS A 54 -8.51 6.39 30.00
N HIS A 55 -8.01 6.55 28.79
CA HIS A 55 -6.62 6.97 28.56
C HIS A 55 -6.53 7.86 27.32
N THR A 56 -5.39 8.53 27.16
CA THR A 56 -5.07 9.31 25.96
C THR A 56 -3.81 8.74 25.36
N ALA A 57 -3.80 8.47 24.07
CA ALA A 57 -2.66 7.89 23.38
C ALA A 57 -2.31 8.70 22.14
N VAL A 58 -1.02 8.69 21.77
CA VAL A 58 -0.56 9.14 20.45
C VAL A 58 -1.06 8.15 19.40
N GLN A 59 -1.54 8.64 18.26
CA GLN A 59 -2.18 7.81 17.24
C GLN A 59 -1.51 7.88 15.86
N ASP A 60 -0.90 9.00 15.52
CA ASP A 60 -0.13 9.19 14.29
C ASP A 60 0.93 10.27 14.52
N ILE A 61 2.03 10.15 13.79
CA ILE A 61 3.23 10.99 13.91
C ILE A 61 3.75 11.25 12.50
N ALA A 62 3.97 12.53 12.18
CA ALA A 62 4.59 12.96 10.93
C ALA A 62 5.86 13.77 11.22
N ILE A 63 6.81 13.70 10.30
CA ILE A 63 8.07 14.43 10.36
C ILE A 63 8.27 15.15 9.03
N GLY A 64 8.63 16.42 9.08
CA GLY A 64 8.85 17.23 7.90
C GLY A 64 9.15 18.67 8.27
N ASN A 65 9.75 19.43 7.34
CA ASN A 65 10.13 20.83 7.55
C ASN A 65 10.94 21.09 8.85
N ASN A 66 11.81 20.15 9.23
CA ASN A 66 12.55 20.19 10.50
C ASN A 66 11.65 20.31 11.76
N MET A 67 10.46 19.73 11.68
CA MET A 67 9.48 19.62 12.75
C MET A 67 8.96 18.19 12.85
N ALA A 68 8.33 17.90 13.98
CA ALA A 68 7.43 16.78 14.15
C ALA A 68 6.00 17.28 14.38
N ALA A 69 5.02 16.51 13.93
CA ALA A 69 3.63 16.65 14.32
C ALA A 69 3.13 15.32 14.86
N TRP A 70 2.30 15.36 15.88
CA TRP A 70 1.62 14.16 16.37
C TRP A 70 0.24 14.54 16.86
N TYR A 71 -0.68 13.58 16.82
CA TYR A 71 -1.99 13.77 17.43
C TYR A 71 -2.24 12.76 18.54
N THR A 72 -2.90 13.27 19.58
CA THR A 72 -3.39 12.45 20.68
C THR A 72 -4.90 12.35 20.62
N GLN A 73 -5.41 11.19 21.03
CA GLN A 73 -6.84 10.93 21.08
C GLN A 73 -7.20 10.23 22.38
N GLU A 74 -8.34 10.64 22.93
CA GLU A 74 -8.90 10.05 24.14
C GLU A 74 -9.68 8.78 23.79
N PHE A 75 -9.39 7.71 24.53
CA PHE A 75 -10.08 6.43 24.46
C PHE A 75 -11.01 6.30 25.67
N LEU A 76 -12.29 6.07 25.40
CA LEU A 76 -13.31 5.92 26.43
C LEU A 76 -13.73 4.45 26.55
N PRO A 77 -13.91 3.92 27.78
CA PRO A 77 -14.48 2.59 27.96
C PRO A 77 -15.86 2.46 27.29
N ASP A 78 -16.06 1.38 26.53
CA ASP A 78 -17.32 1.04 25.86
C ASP A 78 -17.58 -0.47 25.97
N GLY A 79 -18.13 -0.89 27.10
CA GLY A 79 -18.36 -2.30 27.41
C GLY A 79 -17.05 -3.09 27.49
N ALA A 80 -16.87 -4.04 26.58
CA ALA A 80 -15.67 -4.88 26.49
C ALA A 80 -14.56 -4.29 25.60
N ASP A 81 -14.76 -3.09 25.03
CA ASP A 81 -13.80 -2.43 24.14
C ASP A 81 -13.65 -0.92 24.46
N TYR A 82 -12.92 -0.22 23.60
CA TYR A 82 -12.83 1.25 23.60
C TYR A 82 -13.63 1.88 22.47
N LYS A 83 -14.17 3.06 22.77
CA LYS A 83 -14.69 4.00 21.78
C LYS A 83 -13.76 5.20 21.67
N LEU A 84 -13.44 5.60 20.43
CA LEU A 84 -12.68 6.82 20.18
C LEU A 84 -13.49 8.06 20.51
N SER A 85 -12.90 8.95 21.29
CA SER A 85 -13.39 10.30 21.50
C SER A 85 -13.24 11.12 20.22
N LYS A 86 -14.20 12.00 19.98
CA LYS A 86 -14.10 13.06 18.95
C LYS A 86 -13.17 14.20 19.36
N LYS A 87 -12.54 14.11 20.53
CA LYS A 87 -11.60 15.09 21.06
C LYS A 87 -10.18 14.60 20.80
N ALA A 88 -9.63 15.00 19.66
CA ALA A 88 -8.22 14.89 19.35
C ALA A 88 -7.54 16.25 19.56
N SER A 89 -6.24 16.20 19.83
CA SER A 89 -5.36 17.38 19.87
C SER A 89 -4.16 17.12 18.97
N ILE A 90 -3.80 18.08 18.12
CA ILE A 90 -2.59 18.00 17.28
C ILE A 90 -1.56 18.98 17.82
N TYR A 91 -0.34 18.47 18.00
CA TYR A 91 0.82 19.22 18.46
C TYR A 91 1.87 19.25 17.36
N ILE A 92 2.66 20.32 17.35
CA ILE A 92 3.89 20.41 16.56
C ILE A 92 5.08 20.68 17.48
N GLY A 93 6.21 20.07 17.18
CA GLY A 93 7.49 20.26 17.84
C GLY A 93 8.54 20.72 16.83
N ASP A 94 9.18 21.86 17.08
CA ASP A 94 10.25 22.39 16.25
C ASP A 94 11.61 21.83 16.75
N PHE A 95 12.32 21.09 15.88
CA PHE A 95 13.58 20.47 16.26
C PHE A 95 14.71 21.47 16.52
N SER A 96 14.70 22.63 15.85
CA SER A 96 15.73 23.67 16.01
C SER A 96 15.58 24.42 17.32
N THR A 97 14.36 24.73 17.73
CA THR A 97 14.09 25.55 18.92
C THR A 97 13.74 24.74 20.15
N GLY A 98 13.39 23.46 19.98
CA GLY A 98 12.85 22.61 21.04
C GLY A 98 11.48 23.04 21.55
N LYS A 99 10.81 23.96 20.85
CA LYS A 99 9.50 24.47 21.24
C LYS A 99 8.38 23.60 20.71
N GLU A 100 7.37 23.44 21.55
CA GLU A 100 6.14 22.73 21.23
C GLU A 100 4.95 23.70 21.17
N LYS A 101 3.99 23.41 20.30
CA LYS A 101 2.74 24.16 20.20
C LYS A 101 1.56 23.21 19.93
N LEU A 102 0.48 23.38 20.69
CA LEU A 102 -0.84 22.84 20.33
C LEU A 102 -1.44 23.67 19.18
N ILE A 103 -1.78 23.02 18.07
CA ILE A 103 -2.25 23.70 16.85
C ILE A 103 -3.72 23.41 16.51
N TYR A 104 -4.28 22.30 17.00
CA TYR A 104 -5.65 21.91 16.67
C TYR A 104 -6.31 21.17 17.82
N LYS A 105 -7.62 21.42 18.01
CA LYS A 105 -8.52 20.67 18.90
C LYS A 105 -9.81 20.37 18.15
N GLY A 106 -10.16 19.10 18.02
CA GLY A 106 -11.36 18.70 17.27
C GLY A 106 -11.34 17.22 16.89
N GLU A 107 -12.07 16.87 15.83
CA GLU A 107 -11.99 15.51 15.27
C GLU A 107 -10.71 15.38 14.43
N CYS A 108 -9.90 14.36 14.68
CA CYS A 108 -8.75 14.00 13.84
C CYS A 108 -8.71 12.48 13.72
N TYR A 109 -8.26 12.02 12.55
CA TYR A 109 -8.23 10.62 12.16
C TYR A 109 -6.87 10.24 11.52
N GLY A 110 -5.84 11.05 11.78
CA GLY A 110 -4.48 10.84 11.31
C GLY A 110 -4.24 11.34 9.90
N ASP A 111 -3.39 10.61 9.19
CA ASP A 111 -2.86 10.98 7.88
C ASP A 111 -2.13 12.34 7.97
N LEU A 112 -1.37 12.55 9.06
CA LEU A 112 -0.57 13.75 9.23
C LEU A 112 0.50 13.80 8.12
N CYS A 113 0.53 14.87 7.34
CA CYS A 113 1.44 14.98 6.21
C CYS A 113 1.99 16.41 6.09
N PHE A 114 3.30 16.55 6.25
CA PHE A 114 3.97 17.82 5.96
C PHE A 114 4.22 17.97 4.47
N TYR A 115 3.96 19.16 3.94
CA TYR A 115 4.40 19.55 2.62
C TYR A 115 4.71 21.05 2.61
N GLU A 116 5.92 21.41 2.21
CA GLU A 116 6.45 22.77 2.30
C GLU A 116 6.19 23.40 3.69
N ASN A 117 5.44 24.51 3.74
CA ASN A 117 5.14 25.26 4.96
C ASN A 117 3.79 24.90 5.60
N ASP A 118 3.24 23.74 5.26
CA ASP A 118 1.90 23.33 5.66
C ASP A 118 1.89 21.92 6.26
N LEU A 119 0.96 21.70 7.19
CA LEU A 119 0.62 20.38 7.71
C LEU A 119 -0.82 20.03 7.31
N PHE A 120 -0.98 18.95 6.56
CA PHE A 120 -2.26 18.41 6.12
C PHE A 120 -2.69 17.27 7.03
N PHE A 121 -4.00 17.13 7.27
CA PHE A 121 -4.53 16.09 8.15
C PHE A 121 -6.00 15.77 7.89
N ASN A 122 -6.40 14.54 8.23
CA ASN A 122 -7.75 14.03 8.07
C ASN A 122 -8.61 14.35 9.30
N ILE A 123 -9.74 15.05 9.08
CA ILE A 123 -10.74 15.36 10.12
C ILE A 123 -12.09 14.68 9.84
N GLY A 124 -12.05 13.52 9.19
CA GLY A 124 -13.17 12.59 9.03
C GLY A 124 -13.60 12.48 7.58
N ASN A 125 -14.56 13.31 7.17
CA ASN A 125 -14.96 13.41 5.76
C ASN A 125 -14.37 14.65 5.07
N LYS A 126 -13.31 15.21 5.64
CA LYS A 126 -12.65 16.44 5.18
C LYS A 126 -11.17 16.33 5.40
N VAL A 127 -10.42 16.99 4.52
CA VAL A 127 -8.99 17.26 4.70
C VAL A 127 -8.85 18.71 5.13
N ALA A 128 -8.05 18.93 6.17
CA ALA A 128 -7.73 20.24 6.70
C ALA A 128 -6.23 20.52 6.53
N VAL A 129 -5.87 21.80 6.59
CA VAL A 129 -4.49 22.26 6.58
C VAL A 129 -4.24 23.19 7.75
N TYR A 130 -3.04 23.12 8.30
CA TYR A 130 -2.46 24.08 9.21
C TYR A 130 -1.31 24.79 8.51
N HIS A 131 -1.41 26.10 8.36
CA HIS A 131 -0.37 26.92 7.75
C HIS A 131 0.67 27.29 8.80
N LEU A 132 1.91 26.79 8.66
CA LEU A 132 2.97 27.04 9.65
C LEU A 132 3.31 28.54 9.75
N ASN A 133 3.24 29.26 8.64
CA ASN A 133 3.60 30.68 8.56
C ASN A 133 2.59 31.60 9.26
N SER A 134 1.28 31.40 9.06
CA SER A 134 0.25 32.23 9.69
C SER A 134 -0.20 31.69 11.04
N GLY A 135 -0.03 30.39 11.26
CA GLY A 135 -0.55 29.67 12.41
C GLY A 135 -2.06 29.44 12.37
N GLU A 136 -2.69 29.60 11.20
CA GLU A 136 -4.13 29.41 10.98
C GLU A 136 -4.43 27.99 10.48
N SER A 137 -5.66 27.53 10.68
CA SER A 137 -6.17 26.28 10.12
C SER A 137 -7.39 26.52 9.26
N GLU A 138 -7.52 25.79 8.16
CA GLU A 138 -8.74 25.77 7.35
C GLU A 138 -9.10 24.37 6.86
N VAL A 139 -10.36 24.21 6.47
CA VAL A 139 -10.84 23.02 5.80
C VAL A 139 -10.65 23.22 4.30
N LEU A 140 -9.76 22.41 3.69
CA LEU A 140 -9.47 22.50 2.27
C LEU A 140 -10.60 21.95 1.40
N PHE A 141 -11.06 20.74 1.70
CA PHE A 141 -12.16 20.12 0.96
C PHE A 141 -12.89 19.07 1.79
N LYS A 142 -14.12 18.78 1.36
CA LYS A 142 -14.99 17.76 1.93
C LYS A 142 -15.37 16.76 0.85
N HIS A 143 -15.31 15.47 1.16
CA HIS A 143 -15.77 14.43 0.25
C HIS A 143 -16.34 13.23 1.03
N SER A 144 -17.45 12.67 0.54
CA SER A 144 -18.22 11.64 1.24
C SER A 144 -17.51 10.29 1.33
N GLY A 145 -16.63 9.98 0.38
CA GLY A 145 -15.86 8.73 0.40
C GLY A 145 -14.50 8.83 1.09
N ILE A 146 -14.17 9.97 1.72
CA ILE A 146 -13.05 10.03 2.68
C ILE A 146 -13.51 9.31 3.94
N LYS A 147 -12.76 8.28 4.34
CA LYS A 147 -13.01 7.53 5.56
C LYS A 147 -12.23 8.12 6.72
N LYS A 148 -12.63 7.71 7.91
CA LYS A 148 -12.05 8.07 9.20
C LYS A 148 -10.67 7.44 9.48
N SER A 149 -9.98 6.93 8.47
CA SER A 149 -8.60 6.42 8.57
C SER A 149 -8.11 5.92 7.22
N GLY A 150 -6.79 5.93 7.03
CA GLY A 150 -6.12 5.24 5.92
C GLY A 150 -6.53 5.85 4.58
N ILE A 151 -6.48 7.19 4.52
CA ILE A 151 -6.69 7.89 3.26
C ILE A 151 -5.37 8.12 2.52
N ASP A 152 -4.22 7.77 3.13
CA ASP A 152 -2.88 7.79 2.53
C ASP A 152 -2.61 9.10 1.78
N LEU A 153 -2.66 10.22 2.51
CA LEU A 153 -2.44 11.53 1.92
C LEU A 153 -1.06 11.62 1.26
N HIS A 154 -1.04 12.07 0.01
CA HIS A 154 0.18 12.43 -0.70
C HIS A 154 0.01 13.81 -1.33
N ILE A 155 0.89 14.73 -0.95
CA ILE A 155 0.78 16.15 -1.31
C ILE A 155 1.89 16.50 -2.31
N THR A 156 1.51 17.18 -3.38
CA THR A 156 2.42 17.71 -4.40
C THR A 156 2.12 19.19 -4.62
N PRO A 157 2.95 19.94 -5.39
CA PRO A 157 2.71 21.36 -5.63
C PRO A 157 1.31 21.63 -6.20
N LYS A 158 0.80 20.72 -7.05
CA LYS A 158 -0.48 20.92 -7.75
C LYS A 158 -1.63 20.07 -7.18
N ARG A 159 -1.35 19.02 -6.41
CA ARG A 159 -2.35 17.99 -6.09
C ARG A 159 -2.29 17.55 -4.63
N ILE A 160 -3.44 17.10 -4.14
CA ILE A 160 -3.57 16.36 -2.88
C ILE A 160 -4.23 15.04 -3.22
N PHE A 161 -3.45 13.96 -3.30
CA PHE A 161 -3.94 12.61 -3.55
C PHE A 161 -4.44 11.99 -2.26
N PHE A 162 -5.51 11.20 -2.37
CA PHE A 162 -6.10 10.49 -1.26
C PHE A 162 -6.86 9.24 -1.72
N GLN A 163 -6.94 8.24 -0.84
CA GLN A 163 -7.76 7.05 -1.02
C GLN A 163 -9.23 7.35 -0.73
N HIS A 164 -10.05 6.98 -1.69
CA HIS A 164 -11.49 7.15 -1.71
C HIS A 164 -12.19 5.80 -1.66
N TRP A 165 -13.01 5.61 -0.63
CA TRP A 165 -13.68 4.36 -0.37
C TRP A 165 -15.17 4.44 -0.75
N THR A 166 -15.56 3.60 -1.71
CA THR A 166 -16.95 3.27 -1.99
C THR A 166 -17.41 2.08 -1.13
N HIS A 167 -18.67 1.66 -1.28
CA HIS A 167 -19.16 0.46 -0.59
C HIS A 167 -18.46 -0.84 -1.03
N SER A 168 -17.89 -0.86 -2.25
CA SER A 168 -17.31 -2.07 -2.84
C SER A 168 -15.81 -1.98 -3.12
N ASN A 169 -15.27 -0.79 -3.39
CA ASN A 169 -13.88 -0.59 -3.84
C ASN A 169 -13.21 0.62 -3.16
N ASN A 170 -11.88 0.59 -3.07
CA ASN A 170 -11.05 1.75 -2.77
C ASN A 170 -10.37 2.24 -4.06
N ASN A 171 -10.43 3.53 -4.35
CA ASN A 171 -9.82 4.14 -5.54
C ASN A 171 -9.04 5.38 -5.12
N THR A 172 -8.00 5.74 -5.85
CA THR A 172 -7.34 7.02 -5.60
C THR A 172 -8.03 8.16 -6.35
N MET A 173 -8.22 9.26 -5.65
CA MET A 173 -8.69 10.54 -6.16
C MET A 173 -7.65 11.62 -5.83
N TRP A 174 -7.82 12.81 -6.39
CA TRP A 174 -7.07 13.96 -5.94
C TRP A 174 -7.90 15.23 -5.92
N TYR A 175 -7.49 16.15 -5.04
CA TYR A 175 -7.89 17.54 -5.08
C TYR A 175 -6.86 18.33 -5.88
N ASP A 176 -7.32 18.98 -6.95
CA ASP A 176 -6.54 19.91 -7.75
C ASP A 176 -6.44 21.24 -7.01
N ARG A 177 -5.24 21.61 -6.56
CA ARG A 177 -5.00 22.80 -5.72
C ARG A 177 -5.22 24.12 -6.48
N GLU A 178 -5.03 24.11 -7.80
CA GLU A 178 -5.18 25.29 -8.64
C GLU A 178 -6.66 25.56 -8.96
N THR A 179 -7.38 24.53 -9.39
CA THR A 179 -8.80 24.65 -9.76
C THR A 179 -9.76 24.45 -8.59
N GLN A 180 -9.25 23.99 -7.45
CA GLN A 180 -9.99 23.65 -6.24
C GLN A 180 -11.08 22.58 -6.47
N LYS A 181 -10.81 21.64 -7.38
CA LYS A 181 -11.76 20.58 -7.77
C LYS A 181 -11.28 19.21 -7.35
N LEU A 182 -12.22 18.35 -6.98
CA LEU A 182 -11.99 16.93 -6.79
C LEU A 182 -12.07 16.20 -8.13
N ILE A 183 -11.05 15.41 -8.42
CA ILE A 183 -10.94 14.64 -9.66
C ILE A 183 -11.00 13.15 -9.32
N ASN A 184 -11.87 12.44 -10.04
CA ASN A 184 -11.94 10.99 -10.01
C ASN A 184 -11.35 10.44 -11.32
N PRO A 185 -10.13 9.89 -11.31
CA PRO A 185 -9.53 9.25 -12.49
C PRO A 185 -10.13 7.88 -12.81
N HIS A 186 -11.03 7.36 -11.96
CA HIS A 186 -11.59 6.01 -12.06
C HIS A 186 -10.50 4.93 -12.10
N PHE A 187 -9.51 5.03 -11.18
CA PHE A 187 -8.55 3.96 -10.98
C PHE A 187 -9.24 2.71 -10.42
N ASP A 188 -8.96 1.55 -11.00
CA ASP A 188 -9.33 0.25 -10.43
C ASP A 188 -8.29 -0.10 -9.36
N GLY A 189 -8.68 0.07 -8.10
CA GLY A 189 -7.77 0.15 -6.96
C GLY A 189 -6.81 -1.01 -6.74
N SER A 190 -5.52 -0.71 -6.69
CA SER A 190 -4.57 -1.16 -5.67
C SER A 190 -3.17 -0.59 -5.95
N VAL A 191 -2.33 -0.56 -4.90
CA VAL A 191 -0.90 -0.17 -4.84
C VAL A 191 -0.47 0.87 -5.87
N MET A 192 -0.29 2.10 -5.39
CA MET A 192 0.28 3.17 -6.19
C MET A 192 1.71 3.47 -5.78
N PHE A 193 2.48 3.87 -6.77
CA PHE A 193 3.81 4.40 -6.63
C PHE A 193 3.89 5.71 -7.39
N PHE A 194 4.35 6.77 -6.75
CA PHE A 194 4.60 8.06 -7.39
C PHE A 194 6.01 8.04 -7.97
N LEU A 195 6.11 8.12 -9.30
CA LEU A 195 7.39 8.25 -10.00
C LEU A 195 7.95 9.67 -9.84
N ASP A 196 7.04 10.64 -9.88
CA ASP A 196 7.24 12.05 -9.59
C ASP A 196 5.89 12.63 -9.11
N ASP A 197 5.84 13.93 -8.88
CA ASP A 197 4.67 14.66 -8.39
C ASP A 197 3.40 14.45 -9.23
N GLU A 198 3.52 14.10 -10.51
CA GLU A 198 2.39 14.06 -11.45
C GLU A 198 2.31 12.75 -12.26
N THR A 199 3.14 11.77 -11.93
CA THR A 199 3.20 10.49 -12.63
C THR A 199 3.05 9.34 -11.66
N ILE A 200 1.98 8.56 -11.84
CA ILE A 200 1.60 7.46 -10.95
C ILE A 200 1.78 6.14 -11.68
N ILE A 201 2.44 5.18 -11.05
CA ILE A 201 2.44 3.78 -11.44
C ILE A 201 1.46 3.05 -10.53
N TYR A 202 0.51 2.30 -11.09
CA TYR A 202 -0.49 1.60 -10.29
C TYR A 202 -0.84 0.23 -10.85
N LYS A 203 -1.25 -0.67 -9.96
CA LYS A 203 -1.74 -2.00 -10.34
C LYS A 203 -3.20 -1.91 -10.78
N GLY A 204 -3.49 -2.29 -12.03
CA GLY A 204 -4.86 -2.57 -12.50
C GLY A 204 -5.17 -4.07 -12.49
N LEU A 205 -6.38 -4.45 -12.94
CA LEU A 205 -6.87 -5.84 -12.90
C LEU A 205 -5.96 -6.86 -13.59
N ASN A 206 -5.40 -6.51 -14.75
CA ASN A 206 -4.58 -7.42 -15.57
C ASN A 206 -3.18 -6.85 -15.88
N HIS A 207 -2.97 -5.56 -15.66
CA HIS A 207 -1.76 -4.85 -16.08
C HIS A 207 -1.35 -3.81 -15.05
N THR A 208 -0.04 -3.55 -14.99
CA THR A 208 0.48 -2.35 -14.35
C THR A 208 0.41 -1.18 -15.34
N TRP A 209 -0.08 -0.05 -14.87
CA TRP A 209 -0.28 1.16 -15.65
C TRP A 209 0.63 2.27 -15.15
N ILE A 210 1.01 3.16 -16.05
CA ILE A 210 1.55 4.48 -15.72
C ILE A 210 0.55 5.53 -16.18
N TYR A 211 0.26 6.48 -15.29
CA TYR A 211 -0.74 7.52 -15.43
C TYR A 211 -0.10 8.89 -15.27
N ASP A 212 -0.29 9.75 -16.26
CA ASP A 212 0.10 11.15 -16.21
C ASP A 212 -1.12 11.99 -15.79
N THR A 213 -1.03 12.64 -14.64
CA THR A 213 -2.14 13.38 -14.02
C THR A 213 -2.46 14.69 -14.74
N ASN A 214 -1.48 15.30 -15.41
CA ASN A 214 -1.67 16.54 -16.16
C ASN A 214 -2.51 16.30 -17.42
N SER A 215 -2.19 15.23 -18.16
CA SER A 215 -2.88 14.85 -19.41
C SER A 215 -4.06 13.92 -19.19
N MET A 216 -4.20 13.35 -17.98
CA MET A 216 -5.19 12.34 -17.61
C MET A 216 -5.14 11.09 -18.51
N LYS A 217 -3.94 10.72 -18.97
CA LYS A 217 -3.73 9.57 -19.86
C LYS A 217 -3.00 8.45 -19.15
N LYS A 218 -3.47 7.22 -19.38
CA LYS A 218 -2.79 6.00 -18.98
C LYS A 218 -2.17 5.27 -20.15
N LYS A 219 -1.03 4.62 -19.91
CA LYS A 219 -0.41 3.64 -20.81
C LYS A 219 0.04 2.43 -20.01
N CYS A 220 0.11 1.26 -20.64
CA CYS A 220 0.70 0.09 -19.99
C CYS A 220 2.15 0.40 -19.62
N PHE A 221 2.57 0.00 -18.42
CA PHE A 221 3.95 0.20 -17.97
C PHE A 221 4.94 -0.55 -18.86
N PHE A 222 4.65 -1.83 -19.13
CA PHE A 222 5.36 -2.62 -20.14
C PHE A 222 4.61 -2.59 -21.47
N SER A 223 5.34 -2.32 -22.57
CA SER A 223 4.79 -2.51 -23.92
C SER A 223 4.54 -4.00 -24.18
N ASN A 224 3.69 -4.36 -25.15
CA ASN A 224 3.48 -5.76 -25.53
C ASN A 224 4.80 -6.46 -25.92
N LYS A 225 5.72 -5.72 -26.53
CA LYS A 225 7.06 -6.22 -26.89
C LYS A 225 7.88 -6.55 -25.65
N ASP A 226 7.90 -5.67 -24.66
CA ASP A 226 8.66 -5.88 -23.42
C ASP A 226 8.01 -6.94 -22.55
N ARG A 227 6.67 -6.96 -22.49
CA ARG A 227 5.89 -8.04 -21.85
C ARG A 227 6.28 -9.41 -22.41
N ASN A 228 6.32 -9.58 -23.73
CA ASN A 228 6.67 -10.87 -24.32
C ASN A 228 8.13 -11.27 -24.05
N LYS A 229 9.06 -10.30 -23.98
CA LYS A 229 10.45 -10.58 -23.55
C LYS A 229 10.53 -11.03 -22.09
N ILE A 230 9.74 -10.42 -21.21
CA ILE A 230 9.66 -10.83 -19.80
C ILE A 230 9.13 -12.27 -19.71
N ILE A 231 8.06 -12.58 -20.46
CA ILE A 231 7.48 -13.93 -20.50
C ILE A 231 8.50 -14.93 -21.03
N GLU A 232 9.26 -14.60 -22.08
CA GLU A 232 10.32 -15.46 -22.59
C GLU A 232 11.42 -15.69 -21.54
N MET A 233 11.90 -14.61 -20.91
CA MET A 233 12.92 -14.67 -19.85
C MET A 233 12.47 -15.54 -18.67
N VAL A 234 11.25 -15.33 -18.16
CA VAL A 234 10.69 -16.09 -17.03
C VAL A 234 10.39 -17.54 -17.44
N GLY A 235 9.86 -17.78 -18.65
CA GLY A 235 9.62 -19.12 -19.15
C GLY A 235 10.90 -19.94 -19.26
N MET A 236 11.96 -19.36 -19.81
CA MET A 236 13.29 -19.98 -19.86
C MET A 236 13.85 -20.23 -18.45
N PHE A 237 13.63 -19.32 -17.50
CA PHE A 237 14.02 -19.52 -16.11
C PHE A 237 13.30 -20.71 -15.45
N PHE A 238 12.10 -21.10 -15.90
CA PHE A 238 11.40 -22.30 -15.44
C PHE A 238 11.60 -23.54 -16.32
N ASP A 239 12.55 -23.48 -17.24
CA ASP A 239 12.87 -24.55 -18.21
C ASP A 239 11.70 -24.89 -19.14
N ILE A 240 10.86 -23.89 -19.46
CA ILE A 240 9.81 -24.02 -20.49
C ILE A 240 10.51 -23.95 -21.86
N PRO A 241 10.35 -24.96 -22.74
CA PRO A 241 10.94 -24.96 -24.07
C PRO A 241 10.47 -23.76 -24.89
N LYS A 242 11.38 -23.18 -25.68
CA LYS A 242 11.16 -21.92 -26.39
C LYS A 242 9.95 -21.97 -27.34
N GLU A 243 9.74 -23.11 -27.98
CA GLU A 243 8.62 -23.41 -28.88
C GLU A 243 7.24 -23.36 -28.19
N HIS A 244 7.18 -23.47 -26.86
CA HIS A 244 5.95 -23.47 -26.08
C HIS A 244 5.71 -22.16 -25.30
N ILE A 245 6.67 -21.22 -25.30
CA ILE A 245 6.55 -19.93 -24.57
C ILE A 245 5.34 -19.11 -25.03
N ASN A 246 4.97 -19.21 -26.31
CA ASN A 246 3.80 -18.51 -26.86
C ASN A 246 2.48 -18.89 -26.15
N LYS A 247 2.39 -20.09 -25.57
CA LYS A 247 1.23 -20.57 -24.79
C LYS A 247 1.04 -19.81 -23.47
N TYR A 248 2.02 -19.03 -23.04
CA TYR A 248 1.98 -18.23 -21.82
C TYR A 248 1.82 -16.73 -22.10
N THR A 249 1.40 -16.35 -23.32
CA THR A 249 1.24 -14.93 -23.69
C THR A 249 -0.18 -14.41 -23.56
N SER A 250 -1.11 -15.25 -23.10
CA SER A 250 -2.55 -14.96 -22.97
C SER A 250 -2.86 -13.83 -21.98
N SER A 251 -4.11 -13.38 -21.96
CA SER A 251 -4.61 -12.39 -20.99
C SER A 251 -4.59 -12.87 -19.53
N TRP A 252 -4.47 -14.18 -19.29
CA TRP A 252 -4.36 -14.75 -17.96
C TRP A 252 -2.98 -14.52 -17.34
N THR A 253 -1.95 -14.36 -18.18
CA THR A 253 -0.60 -14.03 -17.74
C THR A 253 -0.50 -12.60 -17.24
N LYS A 254 -0.08 -12.45 -15.97
CA LYS A 254 -0.08 -11.19 -15.21
C LYS A 254 1.33 -10.78 -14.80
N ILE A 255 1.64 -9.50 -14.96
CA ILE A 255 2.87 -8.86 -14.46
C ILE A 255 2.42 -7.66 -13.62
N GLU A 256 2.34 -7.87 -12.31
CA GLU A 256 1.66 -6.98 -11.38
C GLU A 256 2.65 -6.32 -10.43
N LEU A 257 2.61 -4.98 -10.34
CA LEU A 257 3.38 -4.24 -9.34
C LEU A 257 3.04 -4.74 -7.93
N ASN A 258 4.08 -5.05 -7.15
CA ASN A 258 3.97 -5.58 -5.80
C ASN A 258 4.79 -4.77 -4.78
N GLY A 259 5.69 -3.89 -5.21
CA GLY A 259 6.43 -3.03 -4.29
C GLY A 259 7.50 -2.17 -4.96
N PHE A 260 8.14 -1.33 -4.15
CA PHE A 260 9.30 -0.53 -4.51
C PHE A 260 10.31 -0.58 -3.38
N GLU A 261 11.55 -0.93 -3.69
CA GLU A 261 12.62 -1.07 -2.72
C GLU A 261 13.96 -0.83 -3.40
N ASN A 262 14.90 -0.18 -2.70
CA ASN A 262 16.26 0.07 -3.20
C ASN A 262 16.30 0.69 -4.61
N GLY A 263 15.36 1.57 -4.93
CA GLY A 263 15.29 2.25 -6.24
C GLY A 263 14.71 1.41 -7.38
N ARG A 264 14.15 0.23 -7.10
CA ARG A 264 13.63 -0.71 -8.10
C ARG A 264 12.16 -1.02 -7.88
N LEU A 265 11.42 -1.18 -8.97
CA LEU A 265 10.04 -1.60 -8.97
C LEU A 265 9.99 -3.13 -9.02
N TYR A 266 9.27 -3.73 -8.08
CA TYR A 266 9.14 -5.18 -7.96
C TYR A 266 7.77 -5.62 -8.48
N PHE A 267 7.76 -6.67 -9.29
CA PHE A 267 6.57 -7.22 -9.91
C PHE A 267 6.45 -8.71 -9.62
N LYS A 268 5.23 -9.15 -9.30
CA LYS A 268 4.89 -10.57 -9.36
C LYS A 268 4.55 -10.93 -10.79
N CYS A 269 5.23 -11.93 -11.32
CA CYS A 269 5.01 -12.46 -12.66
C CYS A 269 4.33 -13.83 -12.54
N PHE A 270 3.17 -13.95 -13.17
CA PHE A 270 2.36 -15.16 -13.23
C PHE A 270 2.19 -15.53 -14.70
N LEU A 271 2.80 -16.63 -15.11
CA LEU A 271 2.64 -17.21 -16.43
C LEU A 271 1.60 -18.33 -16.33
N ASP A 272 0.51 -18.19 -17.07
CA ASP A 272 -0.56 -19.19 -17.15
C ASP A 272 -0.56 -19.81 -18.55
N TYR A 273 -0.50 -21.15 -18.59
CA TYR A 273 -0.64 -21.90 -19.83
C TYR A 273 -2.04 -21.68 -20.39
N PHE A 274 -2.13 -21.38 -21.68
CA PHE A 274 -3.40 -21.15 -22.35
C PHE A 274 -3.30 -21.48 -23.84
N GLU A 275 -4.30 -22.18 -24.36
CA GLU A 275 -4.54 -22.34 -25.79
C GLU A 275 -5.80 -21.60 -26.23
N GLU A 276 -5.75 -20.97 -27.41
CA GLU A 276 -6.94 -20.33 -27.94
C GLU A 276 -8.01 -21.38 -28.27
N SER A 277 -9.24 -21.13 -27.83
CA SER A 277 -10.41 -21.99 -28.09
C SER A 277 -10.41 -23.35 -27.39
N SER A 278 -9.53 -23.57 -26.40
CA SER A 278 -9.58 -24.73 -25.50
C SER A 278 -10.48 -24.44 -24.30
N SER A 279 -11.01 -25.51 -23.70
CA SER A 279 -11.55 -25.44 -22.34
C SER A 279 -10.41 -25.39 -21.33
N PHE A 280 -10.70 -24.96 -20.11
CA PHE A 280 -9.72 -25.01 -19.02
C PHE A 280 -9.20 -26.44 -18.80
N GLU A 281 -10.08 -27.44 -18.90
CA GLU A 281 -9.72 -28.86 -18.80
C GLU A 281 -8.77 -29.31 -19.92
N ASP A 282 -8.98 -28.84 -21.15
CA ASP A 282 -8.10 -29.14 -22.28
C ASP A 282 -6.73 -28.49 -22.11
N ASP A 283 -6.67 -27.26 -21.58
CA ASP A 283 -5.40 -26.59 -21.25
C ASP A 283 -4.58 -27.41 -20.25
N GLN A 284 -5.21 -27.89 -19.17
CA GLN A 284 -4.53 -28.73 -18.17
C GLN A 284 -4.05 -30.05 -18.76
N ARG A 285 -4.86 -30.70 -19.60
CA ARG A 285 -4.49 -31.93 -20.29
C ARG A 285 -3.30 -31.70 -21.22
N ASN A 286 -3.33 -30.63 -22.00
CA ASN A 286 -2.33 -30.33 -23.01
C ASN A 286 -1.00 -29.97 -22.35
N CYS A 287 -1.01 -29.09 -21.34
CA CYS A 287 0.22 -28.74 -20.61
C CYS A 287 0.85 -29.97 -19.94
N HIS A 288 0.04 -30.84 -19.32
CA HIS A 288 0.52 -32.08 -18.71
C HIS A 288 1.11 -33.04 -19.76
N SER A 289 0.46 -33.21 -20.91
CA SER A 289 0.95 -34.07 -22.00
C SER A 289 2.29 -33.62 -22.56
N LEU A 290 2.58 -32.32 -22.49
CA LEU A 290 3.81 -31.70 -22.93
C LEU A 290 4.88 -31.59 -21.82
N GLY A 291 4.58 -32.04 -20.59
CA GLY A 291 5.48 -31.88 -19.45
C GLY A 291 5.69 -30.44 -19.03
N LEU A 292 4.73 -29.56 -19.31
CA LEU A 292 4.80 -28.13 -19.04
C LEU A 292 4.07 -27.76 -17.74
N PRO A 293 4.56 -26.77 -16.97
CA PRO A 293 3.83 -26.27 -15.82
C PRO A 293 2.55 -25.56 -16.28
N SER A 294 1.41 -25.84 -15.65
CA SER A 294 0.19 -25.07 -15.92
C SER A 294 0.34 -23.62 -15.48
N ILE A 295 1.10 -23.41 -14.40
CA ILE A 295 1.42 -22.08 -13.88
C ILE A 295 2.90 -21.99 -13.51
N ALA A 296 3.55 -20.90 -13.91
CA ALA A 296 4.90 -20.54 -13.44
C ALA A 296 4.88 -19.16 -12.77
N GLN A 297 5.42 -19.04 -11.56
CA GLN A 297 5.34 -17.83 -10.76
C GLN A 297 6.71 -17.42 -10.21
N THR A 298 7.09 -16.16 -10.41
CA THR A 298 8.29 -15.60 -9.80
C THR A 298 8.14 -14.11 -9.53
N GLN A 299 9.16 -13.52 -8.91
CA GLN A 299 9.30 -12.08 -8.77
C GLN A 299 10.38 -11.57 -9.73
N ILE A 300 10.06 -10.47 -10.42
CA ILE A 300 11.03 -9.72 -11.20
C ILE A 300 11.15 -8.32 -10.63
N SER A 301 12.24 -7.63 -10.92
CA SER A 301 12.32 -6.19 -10.73
C SER A 301 12.88 -5.47 -11.94
N CYS A 302 12.60 -4.17 -12.03
CA CYS A 302 13.16 -3.30 -13.05
C CYS A 302 13.45 -1.91 -12.47
N ASP A 303 14.17 -1.09 -13.23
CA ASP A 303 14.27 0.33 -12.92
C ASP A 303 12.94 1.08 -13.18
N LEU A 304 12.90 2.35 -12.78
CA LEU A 304 11.73 3.23 -12.94
C LEU A 304 11.27 3.42 -14.39
N SER A 305 12.14 3.13 -15.37
CA SER A 305 11.82 3.22 -16.80
C SER A 305 11.28 1.91 -17.39
N GLY A 306 11.16 0.86 -16.58
CA GLY A 306 10.76 -0.47 -17.04
C GLY A 306 11.90 -1.26 -17.70
N LYS A 307 13.16 -0.83 -17.53
CA LYS A 307 14.35 -1.46 -18.10
C LYS A 307 15.16 -2.18 -17.02
N ASN A 308 16.26 -2.82 -17.45
CA ASN A 308 17.16 -3.57 -16.56
C ASN A 308 16.40 -4.60 -15.72
N ILE A 309 15.61 -5.42 -16.42
CA ILE A 309 14.74 -6.41 -15.80
C ILE A 309 15.60 -7.58 -15.30
N ILE A 310 15.37 -7.98 -14.06
CA ILE A 310 16.04 -9.14 -13.43
C ILE A 310 14.99 -10.04 -12.79
N ILE A 311 15.28 -11.35 -12.73
CA ILE A 311 14.56 -12.30 -11.89
C ILE A 311 15.20 -12.26 -10.51
N GLU A 312 14.39 -12.11 -9.47
CA GLU A 312 14.87 -11.91 -8.08
C GLU A 312 15.19 -13.23 -7.36
N ALA A 313 14.82 -14.35 -7.96
CA ALA A 313 15.03 -15.70 -7.44
C ALA A 313 16.10 -16.43 -8.24
N ASP A 314 16.76 -17.39 -7.59
CA ASP A 314 17.71 -18.30 -8.21
C ASP A 314 17.02 -19.60 -8.64
N LYS A 315 17.68 -20.35 -9.54
CA LYS A 315 17.19 -21.68 -9.98
C LYS A 315 17.00 -22.65 -8.80
N SER A 316 17.79 -22.50 -7.72
CA SER A 316 17.68 -23.31 -6.50
C SER A 316 16.40 -23.03 -5.71
N ASP A 317 15.77 -21.87 -5.91
CA ASP A 317 14.55 -21.47 -5.19
C ASP A 317 13.29 -22.07 -5.83
N ILE A 318 13.43 -22.83 -6.92
CA ILE A 318 12.29 -23.41 -7.62
C ILE A 318 11.68 -24.53 -6.78
N VAL A 319 10.44 -24.30 -6.36
CA VAL A 319 9.57 -25.29 -5.73
C VAL A 319 8.52 -25.73 -6.75
N ILE A 320 8.30 -27.04 -6.81
CA ILE A 320 7.26 -27.66 -7.63
C ILE A 320 6.10 -28.04 -6.71
N GLU A 321 4.94 -27.44 -6.96
CA GLU A 321 3.68 -27.81 -6.31
C GLU A 321 2.83 -28.63 -7.27
N GLU A 322 2.45 -29.81 -6.82
CA GLU A 322 1.61 -30.75 -7.53
C GLU A 322 0.29 -30.91 -6.78
N LYS A 323 -0.82 -30.54 -7.43
CA LYS A 323 -2.16 -30.70 -6.86
C LYS A 323 -3.04 -31.56 -7.75
N PRO A 324 -3.70 -32.60 -7.20
CA PRO A 324 -4.69 -33.33 -7.97
C PRO A 324 -5.85 -32.39 -8.31
N TYR A 325 -6.31 -32.43 -9.56
CA TYR A 325 -7.50 -31.68 -9.98
C TYR A 325 -8.75 -32.36 -9.43
N ASN A 326 -9.13 -32.02 -8.20
CA ASN A 326 -10.32 -32.54 -7.53
C ASN A 326 -11.40 -31.45 -7.42
N THR A 327 -12.06 -31.11 -8.53
CA THR A 327 -13.33 -30.39 -8.44
C THR A 327 -14.44 -31.41 -8.23
N LEU A 328 -15.14 -31.30 -7.10
CA LEU A 328 -16.38 -32.01 -6.80
C LEU A 328 -17.37 -31.85 -7.97
N HIS A 329 -17.46 -32.84 -8.87
CA HIS A 329 -18.72 -33.37 -9.42
C HIS A 329 -18.62 -34.23 -10.69
N MET A 330 -17.46 -34.50 -11.29
CA MET A 330 -17.42 -35.37 -12.48
C MET A 330 -16.22 -36.33 -12.47
N GLU A 331 -16.51 -37.58 -12.77
CA GLU A 331 -15.61 -38.73 -12.69
C GLU A 331 -14.34 -38.56 -13.55
N LYS A 332 -13.19 -38.88 -12.94
CA LYS A 332 -11.91 -39.28 -13.56
C LYS A 332 -11.25 -38.30 -14.53
N PHE A 333 -10.51 -37.35 -13.98
CA PHE A 333 -9.31 -36.85 -14.63
C PHE A 333 -8.11 -36.99 -13.67
N ASP A 334 -7.28 -38.01 -13.90
CA ASP A 334 -6.07 -38.34 -13.10
C ASP A 334 -4.84 -37.51 -13.53
N PHE A 335 -5.00 -36.23 -13.83
CA PHE A 335 -3.84 -35.36 -14.10
C PHE A 335 -3.63 -34.32 -13.00
N THR A 336 -2.36 -34.11 -12.70
CA THR A 336 -1.90 -33.21 -11.64
C THR A 336 -1.65 -31.83 -12.21
N MET A 337 -2.23 -30.81 -11.59
CA MET A 337 -1.88 -29.43 -11.88
C MET A 337 -0.48 -29.13 -11.33
N VAL A 338 0.45 -28.79 -12.22
CA VAL A 338 1.85 -28.49 -11.86
C VAL A 338 2.08 -26.99 -11.82
N THR A 339 2.34 -26.45 -10.64
CA THR A 339 2.77 -25.06 -10.46
C THR A 339 4.26 -25.02 -10.10
N LYS A 340 5.06 -24.27 -10.86
CA LYS A 340 6.44 -23.94 -10.48
C LYS A 340 6.48 -22.55 -9.86
N LYS A 341 7.10 -22.42 -8.69
CA LYS A 341 7.26 -21.12 -8.00
C LYS A 341 8.72 -20.91 -7.66
N ALA A 342 9.19 -19.68 -7.79
CA ALA A 342 10.50 -19.27 -7.28
C ALA A 342 10.37 -17.87 -6.70
N PHE A 343 10.37 -17.80 -5.38
CA PHE A 343 10.38 -16.54 -4.64
C PHE A 343 11.51 -16.66 -3.64
N ARG A 344 12.38 -15.65 -3.60
CA ARG A 344 13.40 -15.59 -2.58
C ARG A 344 12.69 -15.37 -1.25
N ASP A 345 12.74 -16.35 -0.36
CA ASP A 345 12.32 -16.15 1.02
C ASP A 345 13.25 -15.07 1.60
N LYS A 346 12.70 -13.89 1.86
CA LYS A 346 13.38 -12.89 2.70
C LYS A 346 13.33 -13.37 4.15
N GLN A 347 13.95 -14.51 4.43
CA GLN A 347 14.33 -14.93 5.77
C GLN A 347 15.86 -14.99 5.86
N GLU A 348 16.49 -13.81 5.89
CA GLU A 348 17.77 -13.60 6.57
C GLU A 348 17.67 -12.22 7.24
N ILE A 349 17.17 -12.16 8.49
CA ILE A 349 17.90 -12.20 9.77
C ILE A 349 18.30 -10.78 10.21
N ASN A 350 17.76 -10.40 11.38
CA ASN A 350 18.26 -9.32 12.23
C ASN A 350 19.78 -9.36 12.33
N GLU A 351 20.44 -8.23 12.07
CA GLU A 351 21.53 -7.73 12.91
C GLU A 351 21.39 -6.22 13.11
#